data_AF-A0A560WIU1-F1
#
_entry.id   AF-A0A560WIU1-F1
#
_cell.length_a   1.000
_cell.length_b   1.000
_cell.length_c   1.000
_cell.angle_alpha   90.00
_cell.angle_beta   90.00
_cell.angle_gamma   90.00
#
_symmetry.space_group_name_H-M   'P 1'
#
loop_
_entity.id
_entity.type
_entity.pdbx_description
1 polymer ?
#
loop_
_entity_poly.entity_id
_entity_poly.type
_entity_poly.pdbx_seq_one_letter_code
_entity_poly.pdbx_strand_id
1 'polypeptide(L)'
;MRMKTLVQAASAAVMLAAVGTGVASPASAAEVGTAATTINYTNAQVSFDNNPGNGSESWIWGWNGNSNGVRFDYQHYDNSINSLWVGANSSASANPSKDIWRVRYCFWDSRSQAYGCGSWS
;
A
#
# COMPACT_ATOMS: atom_id res chain seq x y z
N MET A 1 52.97 48.70 25.25
CA MET A 1 52.46 47.43 25.82
C MET A 1 53.11 46.27 25.05
N ARG A 2 53.64 45.28 25.77
CA ARG A 2 54.52 44.21 25.24
C ARG A 2 53.70 43.05 24.68
N MET A 3 53.91 42.66 23.42
CA MET A 3 53.46 41.36 22.90
C MET A 3 54.53 40.31 23.23
N LYS A 4 54.17 39.30 24.02
CA LYS A 4 55.02 38.15 24.39
C LYS A 4 54.86 37.06 23.34
N THR A 5 55.97 36.61 22.78
CA THR A 5 56.14 35.40 21.97
C THR A 5 55.98 34.15 22.84
N LEU A 6 55.33 33.10 22.34
CA LEU A 6 55.47 31.72 22.81
C LEU A 6 55.46 30.75 21.61
N VAL A 7 56.31 29.73 21.73
CA VAL A 7 56.85 28.83 20.71
C VAL A 7 56.29 27.41 20.91
N GLN A 8 56.22 26.65 19.81
CA GLN A 8 56.17 25.17 19.66
C GLN A 8 55.15 24.33 20.45
N ALA A 9 54.45 23.45 19.74
CA ALA A 9 54.56 21.99 19.92
C ALA A 9 53.85 21.25 18.77
N ALA A 10 54.53 20.26 18.19
CA ALA A 10 53.96 19.28 17.27
C ALA A 10 53.03 18.31 18.03
N SER A 11 51.96 17.86 17.39
CA SER A 11 51.23 16.64 17.79
C SER A 11 50.52 16.07 16.57
N ALA A 12 50.94 14.88 16.19
CA ALA A 12 50.23 14.03 15.24
C ALA A 12 48.90 13.53 15.85
N ALA A 13 48.09 12.95 14.96
CA ALA A 13 47.07 11.93 15.20
C ALA A 13 45.61 12.43 15.18
N VAL A 14 44.77 11.81 14.34
CA VAL A 14 43.96 10.61 14.65
C VAL A 14 42.89 10.50 13.56
N MET A 15 42.68 9.28 13.07
CA MET A 15 41.63 8.87 12.15
C MET A 15 40.25 9.30 12.65
N LEU A 16 39.45 9.94 11.79
CA LEU A 16 38.00 10.01 11.98
C LEU A 16 37.35 9.11 10.93
N ALA A 17 37.04 7.89 11.38
CA ALA A 17 36.00 7.07 10.78
C ALA A 17 34.72 7.89 10.75
N ALA A 18 34.20 8.15 9.55
CA ALA A 18 32.92 8.82 9.40
C ALA A 18 31.84 7.90 9.98
N VAL A 19 31.17 8.44 10.99
CA VAL A 19 30.14 7.84 11.80
C VAL A 19 28.90 7.69 10.94
N GLY A 20 28.63 6.49 10.45
CA GLY A 20 27.33 6.11 9.91
C GLY A 20 26.34 5.90 11.06
N THR A 21 25.89 6.97 11.72
CA THR A 21 24.65 6.92 12.50
C THR A 21 23.49 6.80 11.51
N GLY A 22 23.29 5.60 10.98
CA GLY A 22 21.97 5.17 10.58
C GLY A 22 21.13 5.13 11.84
N VAL A 23 20.46 6.24 12.15
CA VAL A 23 19.23 6.19 12.92
C VAL A 23 18.23 5.41 12.06
N ALA A 24 18.35 4.09 12.11
CA ALA A 24 17.22 3.23 11.83
C ALA A 24 16.20 3.61 12.89
N SER A 25 15.23 4.43 12.48
CA SER A 25 14.05 4.77 13.26
C SER A 25 13.56 3.51 13.96
N PRO A 26 13.17 3.58 15.24
CA PRO A 26 12.56 2.44 15.90
C PRO A 26 11.39 2.00 15.02
N ALA A 27 11.45 0.75 14.55
CA ALA A 27 10.33 0.06 13.96
C ALA A 27 9.29 -0.06 15.08
N SER A 28 8.51 1.01 15.25
CA SER A 28 7.31 1.00 16.06
C SER A 28 6.43 -0.10 15.49
N ALA A 29 6.29 -1.16 16.29
CA ALA A 29 5.22 -2.13 16.29
C ALA A 29 4.41 -2.15 14.97
N ALA A 30 4.83 -2.99 14.03
CA ALA A 30 3.86 -3.58 13.13
C ALA A 30 2.87 -4.33 14.03
N GLU A 31 1.74 -3.69 14.32
CA GLU A 31 0.56 -4.38 14.81
C GLU A 31 0.38 -5.60 13.90
N VAL A 32 0.20 -6.77 14.51
CA VAL A 32 -0.02 -8.02 13.77
C VAL A 32 -1.24 -7.79 12.88
N GLY A 33 -0.97 -7.42 11.62
CA GLY A 33 -1.98 -7.05 10.64
C GLY A 33 -2.92 -8.22 10.47
N THR A 34 -4.22 -7.94 10.52
CA THR A 34 -5.22 -8.95 10.20
C THR A 34 -4.91 -9.40 8.77
N ALA A 35 -4.76 -10.72 8.55
CA ALA A 35 -4.40 -11.21 7.22
C ALA A 35 -5.39 -10.67 6.17
N ALA A 36 -4.86 -10.22 5.03
CA ALA A 36 -5.66 -9.69 3.93
C ALA A 36 -6.83 -10.62 3.58
N THR A 37 -8.03 -10.05 3.46
CA THR A 37 -9.23 -10.77 3.04
C THR A 37 -9.18 -11.00 1.55
N THR A 38 -9.21 -12.26 1.11
CA THR A 38 -9.15 -12.63 -0.31
C THR A 38 -10.41 -13.37 -0.73
N ILE A 39 -11.05 -12.89 -1.80
CA ILE A 39 -12.25 -13.48 -2.39
C ILE A 39 -11.94 -13.95 -3.81
N ASN A 40 -12.31 -15.20 -4.10
CA ASN A 40 -12.10 -15.84 -5.39
C ASN A 40 -13.41 -15.88 -6.18
N TYR A 41 -13.36 -15.43 -7.42
CA TYR A 41 -14.41 -15.54 -8.41
C TYR A 41 -13.94 -16.43 -9.56
N THR A 42 -14.86 -16.86 -10.42
CA THR A 42 -14.47 -17.56 -11.65
C THR A 42 -13.61 -16.63 -12.52
N ASN A 43 -12.34 -17.02 -12.73
CA ASN A 43 -11.33 -16.25 -13.46
C ASN A 43 -11.02 -14.85 -12.90
N ALA A 44 -11.30 -14.57 -11.63
CA ALA A 44 -10.98 -13.29 -11.00
C ALA A 44 -10.70 -13.46 -9.51
N GLN A 45 -9.91 -12.56 -8.94
CA GLN A 45 -9.61 -12.55 -7.51
C GLN A 45 -9.53 -11.11 -7.04
N VAL A 46 -9.97 -10.85 -5.81
CA VAL A 46 -9.77 -9.56 -5.13
C VAL A 46 -9.25 -9.81 -3.73
N SER A 47 -8.32 -8.99 -3.28
CA SER A 47 -7.76 -9.02 -1.93
C SER A 47 -7.75 -7.61 -1.35
N PHE A 48 -8.06 -7.47 -0.07
CA PHE A 48 -7.98 -6.19 0.62
C PHE A 48 -7.56 -6.35 2.08
N ASP A 49 -6.95 -5.31 2.64
CA ASP A 49 -6.53 -5.26 4.05
C ASP A 49 -6.68 -3.81 4.55
N ASN A 50 -7.16 -3.67 5.79
CA ASN A 50 -7.32 -2.39 6.50
C ASN A 50 -6.17 -2.13 7.48
N ASN A 51 -5.09 -2.91 7.41
CA ASN A 51 -3.83 -2.63 8.09
C ASN A 51 -2.61 -3.04 7.24
N PRO A 52 -2.41 -2.42 6.05
CA PRO A 52 -1.33 -2.80 5.13
C PRO A 52 0.09 -2.57 5.65
N GLY A 53 0.27 -1.81 6.73
CA GLY A 53 1.60 -1.39 7.20
C GLY A 53 2.35 -0.45 6.24
N ASN A 54 1.70 0.07 5.19
CA ASN A 54 2.30 0.94 4.17
C ASN A 54 1.96 2.44 4.37
N GLY A 55 1.39 2.80 5.52
CA GLY A 55 0.95 4.17 5.85
C GLY A 55 -0.39 4.59 5.25
N SER A 56 -1.04 3.73 4.46
CA SER A 56 -2.44 3.92 4.04
C SER A 56 -3.38 3.24 5.04
N GLU A 57 -4.63 3.70 5.11
CA GLU A 57 -5.65 3.04 5.95
C GLU A 57 -6.01 1.66 5.38
N SER A 58 -6.12 1.54 4.05
CA SER A 58 -6.32 0.24 3.43
C SER A 58 -5.57 0.09 2.10
N TRP A 59 -5.44 -1.15 1.64
CA TRP A 59 -5.11 -1.46 0.26
C TRP A 59 -6.11 -2.46 -0.32
N ILE A 60 -6.26 -2.41 -1.64
CA ILE A 60 -7.02 -3.37 -2.41
C ILE A 60 -6.23 -3.74 -3.65
N TRP A 61 -6.31 -5.01 -4.05
CA TRP A 61 -5.74 -5.53 -5.27
C TRP A 61 -6.73 -6.47 -5.94
N GLY A 62 -6.77 -6.44 -7.27
CA GLY A 62 -7.59 -7.32 -8.07
C GLY A 62 -6.79 -7.94 -9.20
N TRP A 63 -7.06 -9.21 -9.48
CA TRP A 63 -6.62 -9.93 -10.67
C TRP A 63 -7.82 -10.35 -11.50
N ASN A 64 -7.65 -10.26 -12.82
CA ASN A 64 -8.65 -10.67 -13.79
C ASN A 64 -8.02 -11.54 -14.87
N GLY A 65 -8.39 -12.82 -14.90
CA GLY A 65 -8.04 -13.79 -15.94
C GLY A 65 -9.06 -13.88 -17.08
N ASN A 66 -10.10 -13.03 -17.10
CA ASN A 66 -11.05 -12.99 -18.21
C ASN A 66 -10.45 -12.23 -19.42
N SER A 67 -11.04 -12.46 -20.60
CA SER A 67 -10.71 -11.75 -21.84
C SER A 67 -11.24 -10.31 -21.91
N ASN A 68 -12.15 -9.95 -21.01
CA ASN A 68 -12.73 -8.61 -20.89
C ASN A 68 -12.31 -7.96 -19.57
N GLY A 69 -12.31 -6.63 -19.53
CA GLY A 69 -12.10 -5.89 -18.29
C GLY A 69 -13.24 -6.10 -17.29
N VAL A 70 -12.90 -6.10 -16.01
CA VAL A 70 -13.82 -6.27 -14.88
C VAL A 70 -13.68 -5.10 -13.93
N ARG A 71 -14.65 -4.95 -13.03
CA ARG A 71 -14.63 -3.93 -12.00
C ARG A 71 -14.89 -4.57 -10.65
N PHE A 72 -14.07 -4.25 -9.66
CA PHE A 72 -14.35 -4.58 -8.26
C PHE A 72 -14.88 -3.32 -7.59
N ASP A 73 -16.13 -3.36 -7.13
CA ASP A 73 -16.65 -2.29 -6.28
C ASP A 73 -16.29 -2.61 -4.83
N TYR A 74 -15.81 -1.62 -4.09
CA TYR A 74 -15.51 -1.75 -2.67
C TYR A 74 -16.23 -0.64 -1.92
N GLN A 75 -16.85 -1.01 -0.81
CA GLN A 75 -17.63 -0.11 0.03
C GLN A 75 -16.89 0.15 1.34
N HIS A 76 -16.89 1.40 1.77
CA HIS A 76 -16.36 1.85 3.05
C HIS A 76 -17.43 1.84 4.14
N TYR A 77 -17.04 1.92 5.42
CA TYR A 77 -17.98 1.94 6.55
C TYR A 77 -18.92 3.16 6.58
N ASP A 78 -18.57 4.25 5.88
CA ASP A 78 -19.44 5.43 5.69
C ASP A 78 -20.46 5.25 4.54
N ASN A 79 -20.54 4.04 3.98
CA ASN A 79 -21.34 3.66 2.82
C ASN A 79 -20.89 4.22 1.47
N SER A 80 -19.79 4.99 1.39
CA SER A 80 -19.23 5.40 0.11
C SER A 80 -18.71 4.19 -0.67
N ILE A 81 -18.86 4.22 -2.00
CA ILE A 81 -18.46 3.13 -2.90
C ILE A 81 -17.44 3.68 -3.89
N ASN A 82 -16.35 2.96 -4.04
CA ASN A 82 -15.34 3.19 -5.05
C ASN A 82 -15.15 1.94 -5.90
N SER A 83 -14.42 2.07 -7.01
CA SER A 83 -14.24 1.00 -7.98
C SER A 83 -12.79 0.85 -8.38
N LEU A 84 -12.33 -0.39 -8.45
CA LEU A 84 -11.06 -0.78 -9.03
C LEU A 84 -11.32 -1.46 -10.39
N TRP A 85 -10.90 -0.82 -11.47
CA TRP A 85 -10.99 -1.41 -12.81
C TRP A 85 -9.75 -2.26 -13.10
N VAL A 86 -9.98 -3.49 -13.58
CA VAL A 86 -8.90 -4.43 -13.89
C VAL A 86 -9.07 -4.90 -15.33
N GLY A 87 -8.05 -4.65 -16.16
CA GLY A 87 -8.06 -5.05 -17.56
C GLY A 87 -8.04 -6.57 -17.75
N ALA A 88 -8.22 -7.02 -18.99
CA ALA A 88 -8.14 -8.44 -19.33
C ALA A 88 -6.74 -9.00 -19.05
N ASN A 89 -6.66 -10.19 -18.44
CA ASN A 89 -5.40 -10.87 -18.08
C ASN A 89 -4.40 -9.97 -17.34
N SER A 90 -4.88 -9.16 -16.42
CA SER A 90 -4.05 -8.16 -15.71
C SER A 90 -4.43 -8.05 -14.23
N SER A 91 -3.61 -7.32 -13.47
CA SER A 91 -3.93 -6.90 -12.11
C SER A 91 -3.89 -5.38 -11.98
N ALA A 92 -4.60 -4.87 -10.98
CA ALA A 92 -4.51 -3.49 -10.53
C ALA A 92 -4.62 -3.43 -9.00
N SER A 93 -4.18 -2.32 -8.42
CA SER A 93 -4.32 -2.06 -6.99
C SER A 93 -4.64 -0.58 -6.70
N ALA A 94 -5.16 -0.33 -5.51
CA ALA A 94 -5.39 1.01 -4.99
C ALA A 94 -5.10 1.02 -3.47
N ASN A 95 -4.80 2.21 -2.94
CA ASN A 95 -4.60 2.43 -1.50
C ASN A 95 -5.62 3.47 -1.01
N PRO A 96 -6.85 3.07 -0.66
CA PRO A 96 -7.85 3.99 -0.17
C PRO A 96 -7.44 4.60 1.18
N SER A 97 -7.77 5.87 1.38
CA SER A 97 -7.63 6.56 2.67
C SER A 97 -8.80 6.28 3.62
N LYS A 98 -9.40 5.09 3.51
CA LYS A 98 -10.58 4.63 4.27
C LYS A 98 -10.57 3.11 4.36
N ASP A 99 -11.01 2.58 5.49
CA ASP A 99 -11.24 1.14 5.65
C ASP A 99 -12.30 0.61 4.68
N ILE A 100 -12.04 -0.57 4.12
CA ILE A 100 -12.94 -1.31 3.28
C ILE A 100 -13.80 -2.24 4.16
N TRP A 101 -15.12 -2.14 4.02
CA TRP A 101 -16.08 -3.00 4.71
C TRP A 101 -16.35 -4.28 3.93
N ARG A 102 -16.60 -4.16 2.62
CA ARG A 102 -17.01 -5.27 1.75
C ARG A 102 -16.75 -4.96 0.29
N VAL A 103 -16.64 -6.00 -0.52
CA VAL A 103 -16.35 -5.87 -1.95
C VAL A 103 -17.33 -6.69 -2.79
N ARG A 104 -17.45 -6.37 -4.07
CA ARG A 104 -18.21 -7.19 -5.03
C ARG A 104 -17.57 -7.16 -6.40
N TYR A 105 -17.74 -8.26 -7.12
CA TYR A 105 -17.33 -8.38 -8.51
C TYR A 105 -18.41 -7.86 -9.45
N CYS A 106 -18.03 -7.03 -10.41
CA CYS A 106 -18.88 -6.49 -11.46
C CYS A 106 -18.31 -6.82 -12.84
N PHE A 107 -19.17 -7.34 -13.71
CA PHE A 107 -18.85 -7.67 -15.09
C PHE A 107 -19.72 -6.84 -16.04
N TRP A 108 -19.19 -6.54 -17.21
CA TRP A 108 -19.96 -5.92 -18.27
C TRP A 108 -20.87 -6.97 -18.92
N ASP A 109 -22.19 -6.76 -18.88
CA ASP A 109 -23.15 -7.55 -19.63
C ASP A 109 -23.47 -6.84 -20.95
N SER A 110 -23.00 -7.41 -22.06
CA SER A 110 -23.21 -6.87 -23.39
C SER A 110 -24.67 -6.86 -23.82
N ARG A 111 -25.52 -7.72 -23.24
CA ARG A 111 -26.96 -7.79 -23.59
C ARG A 111 -27.74 -6.61 -23.02
N SER A 112 -27.41 -6.19 -21.81
CA SER A 112 -28.05 -5.08 -21.11
C SER A 112 -27.27 -3.76 -21.24
N GLN A 113 -26.08 -3.78 -21.84
CA GLN A 113 -25.15 -2.64 -21.92
C GLN A 113 -24.92 -1.99 -20.55
N ALA A 114 -24.82 -2.83 -19.52
CA ALA A 114 -24.71 -2.40 -18.14
C ALA A 114 -23.75 -3.30 -17.35
N TYR A 115 -23.23 -2.78 -16.25
CA TYR A 115 -22.49 -3.60 -15.31
C TYR A 115 -23.45 -4.41 -14.42
N GLY A 116 -23.38 -5.73 -14.54
CA GLY A 116 -23.98 -6.65 -13.58
C GLY A 116 -23.00 -6.90 -12.45
N CYS A 117 -23.42 -6.72 -11.21
CA CYS A 117 -22.59 -6.99 -10.04
C CYS A 117 -23.15 -8.17 -9.24
N GLY A 118 -22.26 -8.99 -8.70
CA GLY A 118 -22.62 -10.01 -7.72
C GLY A 118 -22.99 -9.41 -6.38
N SER A 119 -23.35 -10.29 -5.44
CA SER A 119 -23.57 -9.94 -4.04
C SER A 119 -22.31 -9.37 -3.41
N TRP A 120 -22.50 -8.51 -2.41
CA TRP A 120 -21.41 -8.07 -1.55
C TRP A 120 -20.84 -9.26 -0.75
N SER A 121 -19.53 -9.28 -0.61
CA SER A 121 -18.73 -10.25 0.14
C SER A 121 -17.88 -9.54 1.18
#